data_AF-A0A6A6YHJ6-F1
#
_entry.id   AF-A0A6A6YHJ6-F1
#
_cell.length_a   1.000
_cell.length_b   1.000
_cell.length_c   1.000
_cell.angle_alpha   90.00
_cell.angle_beta   90.00
_cell.angle_gamma   90.00
#
_symmetry.space_group_name_H-M   'P 1'
#
loop_
_entity.id
_entity.type
_entity.pdbx_description
1 polymer ?
#
loop_
_entity_poly.entity_id
_entity_poly.type
_entity_poly.pdbx_seq_one_letter_code
_entity_poly.pdbx_strand_id
1 'polypeptide(L)'
;MVVSEAVICHVLKRSYAGNEIIKRLMQRSGGIGVTAKMLEAVHSHYDLKYLLEHKPVCRITPEILKSQKQLKCMKLLLDIDPETPVTKEVVFRALEIGNDFDRRYRKHEQEGKDVLETLFDRSPDIAVTEEMVQAARCAADMEILLKHLEPGTRISTDVVAAISKLGLGEAYLTMRPLLKFDPSIRLDPKMALQMIGYGNGINVLEMLLEHDPSMPVTEEMFLQIFGQTLRESDGKELADVMHKYGTSLVFTDKVREVIDHAYQNKSEAAIKKRFYSLRMTDEDGIEPVGESMDEKTPEKSVGRSQSDSGDNAYEIIDED
;
A
#
# COMPACT_ATOMS: atom_id res chain seq x y z
N MET A 1 -16.56 21.81 -48.47
CA MET A 1 -15.28 21.08 -48.38
C MET A 1 -15.50 19.88 -47.47
N VAL A 2 -15.33 18.66 -47.99
CA VAL A 2 -15.42 17.41 -47.21
C VAL A 2 -14.08 17.20 -46.50
N VAL A 3 -14.12 16.87 -45.20
CA VAL A 3 -12.95 16.59 -44.37
C VAL A 3 -12.67 15.08 -44.42
N SER A 4 -11.43 14.68 -44.66
CA SER A 4 -11.03 13.28 -44.69
C SER A 4 -10.80 12.70 -43.28
N GLU A 5 -10.93 11.38 -43.14
CA GLU A 5 -10.61 10.63 -41.91
C GLU A 5 -9.21 11.00 -41.38
N ALA A 6 -8.21 11.10 -42.26
CA ALA A 6 -6.83 11.42 -41.88
C ALA A 6 -6.69 12.77 -41.17
N VAL A 7 -7.46 13.78 -41.60
CA VAL A 7 -7.46 15.10 -40.95
C VAL A 7 -8.10 15.01 -39.56
N ILE A 8 -9.17 14.22 -39.42
CA ILE A 8 -9.83 13.99 -38.13
C ILE A 8 -8.88 13.27 -37.17
N CYS A 9 -8.26 12.16 -37.57
CA CYS A 9 -7.30 11.44 -36.76
C CYS A 9 -6.10 12.33 -36.35
N HIS A 10 -5.62 13.20 -37.24
CA HIS A 10 -4.52 14.13 -36.92
C HIS A 10 -4.90 15.12 -35.83
N VAL A 11 -6.17 15.56 -35.81
CA VAL A 11 -6.70 16.45 -34.78
C VAL A 11 -6.89 15.68 -33.47
N LEU A 12 -7.49 14.49 -33.49
CA LEU A 12 -7.75 13.64 -32.32
C LEU A 12 -6.47 13.25 -31.54
N LYS A 13 -5.34 13.13 -32.25
CA LYS A 13 -4.03 12.88 -31.64
C LYS A 13 -3.51 14.04 -30.78
N ARG A 14 -4.11 15.22 -30.86
CA ARG A 14 -3.70 16.40 -30.09
C ARG A 14 -4.53 16.48 -28.81
N SER A 15 -3.86 16.63 -27.66
CA SER A 15 -4.44 16.65 -26.31
C SER A 15 -5.48 17.77 -26.03
N TYR A 16 -5.75 18.65 -26.99
CA TYR A 16 -6.63 19.82 -26.84
C TYR A 16 -7.52 20.06 -28.06
N ALA A 17 -7.92 19.01 -28.78
CA ALA A 17 -8.90 19.12 -29.84
C ALA A 17 -10.29 19.40 -29.24
N GLY A 18 -10.52 20.61 -28.69
CA GLY A 18 -11.75 20.94 -27.98
C GLY A 18 -13.00 20.52 -28.77
N ASN A 19 -14.00 19.98 -28.07
CA ASN A 19 -15.18 19.29 -28.61
C ASN A 19 -15.82 19.98 -29.83
N GLU A 20 -15.84 21.32 -29.86
CA GLU A 20 -16.37 22.11 -30.98
C GLU A 20 -15.62 21.92 -32.31
N ILE A 21 -14.30 21.67 -32.25
CA ILE A 21 -13.50 21.36 -33.44
C ILE A 21 -13.92 19.99 -33.98
N ILE A 22 -13.95 18.96 -33.14
CA ILE A 22 -14.34 17.60 -33.55
C ILE A 22 -15.75 17.61 -34.12
N LYS A 23 -16.69 18.31 -33.48
CA LYS A 23 -18.06 18.51 -33.96
C LYS A 23 -18.11 19.04 -35.38
N ARG A 24 -17.39 20.14 -35.66
CA ARG A 24 -17.35 20.74 -36.99
C ARG A 24 -16.72 19.82 -38.02
N LEU A 25 -15.72 19.04 -37.63
CA LEU A 25 -15.08 18.06 -38.52
C LEU A 25 -16.02 16.90 -38.84
N MET A 26 -16.73 16.36 -37.84
CA MET A 26 -17.70 15.28 -38.02
C MET A 26 -18.88 15.69 -38.91
N GLN A 27 -19.38 16.93 -38.77
CA GLN A 27 -20.43 17.48 -39.66
C GLN A 27 -19.97 17.60 -41.12
N ARG A 28 -18.66 17.79 -41.35
CA ARG A 28 -18.07 17.92 -42.68
C ARG A 28 -17.40 16.64 -43.19
N SER A 29 -17.54 15.54 -42.45
CA SER A 29 -16.86 14.27 -42.73
C SER A 29 -17.41 13.52 -43.95
N GLY A 30 -18.50 14.01 -44.56
CA GLY A 30 -19.13 13.36 -45.71
C GLY A 30 -19.83 12.05 -45.37
N GLY A 31 -20.17 11.81 -44.09
CA GLY A 31 -20.92 10.64 -43.65
C GLY A 31 -20.07 9.38 -43.45
N ILE A 32 -18.74 9.49 -43.38
CA ILE A 32 -17.84 8.34 -43.12
C ILE A 32 -18.08 7.67 -41.76
N GLY A 33 -18.79 8.32 -40.85
CA GLY A 33 -19.07 7.82 -39.50
C GLY A 33 -17.82 7.81 -38.61
N VAL A 34 -17.95 7.18 -37.45
CA VAL A 34 -16.85 7.04 -36.47
C VAL A 34 -16.16 5.70 -36.69
N THR A 35 -14.93 5.75 -37.17
CA THR A 35 -14.15 4.58 -37.59
C THR A 35 -13.19 4.10 -36.50
N ALA A 36 -12.67 2.88 -36.63
CA ALA A 36 -11.66 2.32 -35.73
C ALA A 36 -10.43 3.22 -35.60
N LYS A 37 -9.92 3.75 -36.72
CA LYS A 37 -8.76 4.65 -36.73
C LYS A 37 -9.01 5.97 -35.99
N MET A 38 -10.25 6.46 -35.99
CA MET A 38 -10.59 7.63 -35.19
C MET A 38 -10.54 7.28 -33.71
N LEU A 39 -11.15 6.17 -33.30
CA LEU A 39 -11.15 5.69 -31.91
C LEU A 39 -9.74 5.38 -31.39
N GLU A 40 -8.87 4.82 -32.23
CA GLU A 40 -7.45 4.57 -31.91
C GLU A 40 -6.62 5.85 -31.80
N ALA A 41 -7.02 6.90 -32.52
CA ALA A 41 -6.33 8.18 -32.53
C ALA A 41 -6.69 9.08 -31.35
N VAL A 42 -7.75 8.78 -30.60
CA VAL A 42 -8.25 9.65 -29.54
C VAL A 42 -7.27 9.71 -28.37
N HIS A 43 -6.91 10.93 -27.98
CA HIS A 43 -6.05 11.16 -26.82
C HIS A 43 -6.83 11.50 -25.53
N SER A 44 -8.05 12.02 -25.63
CA SER A 44 -8.85 12.55 -24.51
C SER A 44 -10.23 11.88 -24.40
N HIS A 45 -10.65 11.55 -23.18
CA HIS A 45 -11.98 10.97 -22.95
C HIS A 45 -13.14 11.91 -23.31
N TYR A 46 -12.93 13.24 -23.30
CA TYR A 46 -13.95 14.20 -23.76
C TYR A 46 -14.20 14.09 -25.26
N ASP A 47 -13.12 14.00 -26.03
CA ASP A 47 -13.15 13.85 -27.48
C ASP A 47 -13.77 12.51 -27.86
N LEU A 48 -13.42 11.44 -27.13
CA LEU A 48 -14.01 10.13 -27.32
C LEU A 48 -15.51 10.17 -27.06
N LYS A 49 -15.96 10.72 -25.92
CA LYS A 49 -17.37 10.80 -25.58
C LYS A 49 -18.17 11.48 -26.70
N TYR A 50 -17.63 12.56 -27.24
CA TYR A 50 -18.25 13.25 -28.36
C TYR A 50 -18.30 12.39 -29.64
N LEU A 51 -17.22 11.69 -29.99
CA LEU A 51 -17.26 10.75 -31.12
C LEU A 51 -18.33 9.68 -30.91
N LEU A 52 -18.45 9.12 -29.71
CA LEU A 52 -19.43 8.07 -29.44
C LEU A 52 -20.89 8.54 -29.59
N GLU A 53 -21.19 9.84 -29.45
CA GLU A 53 -22.53 10.40 -29.77
C GLU A 53 -22.92 10.20 -31.24
N HIS A 54 -21.92 10.12 -32.13
CA HIS A 54 -22.12 9.88 -33.56
C HIS A 54 -22.26 8.39 -33.94
N LYS A 55 -22.25 7.49 -32.93
CA LYS A 55 -22.29 6.03 -33.05
C LYS A 55 -21.15 5.44 -33.91
N PRO A 56 -20.27 4.60 -33.33
CA PRO A 56 -19.28 3.86 -34.10
C PRO A 56 -19.91 3.09 -35.27
N VAL A 57 -19.30 3.21 -36.46
CA VAL A 57 -19.64 2.36 -37.62
C VAL A 57 -18.79 1.09 -37.67
N CYS A 58 -17.95 0.88 -36.64
CA CYS A 58 -17.11 -0.29 -36.44
C CYS A 58 -17.43 -0.95 -35.09
N ARG A 59 -17.17 -2.26 -34.99
CA ARG A 59 -17.15 -2.96 -33.71
C ARG A 59 -15.93 -2.52 -32.90
N ILE A 60 -16.05 -2.47 -31.57
CA ILE A 60 -14.90 -2.22 -30.71
C ILE A 60 -14.07 -3.51 -30.63
N THR A 61 -12.77 -3.39 -30.87
CA THR A 61 -11.83 -4.52 -30.92
C THR A 61 -10.78 -4.40 -29.82
N PRO A 62 -10.07 -5.49 -29.47
CA PRO A 62 -8.93 -5.42 -28.56
C PRO A 62 -7.87 -4.42 -29.00
N GLU A 63 -7.64 -4.23 -30.30
CA GLU A 63 -6.69 -3.23 -30.83
C GLU A 63 -7.10 -1.79 -30.50
N ILE A 64 -8.40 -1.49 -30.61
CA ILE A 64 -8.94 -0.19 -30.22
C ILE A 64 -8.74 0.02 -28.71
N LEU A 65 -9.00 -0.97 -27.87
CA LEU A 65 -8.76 -0.86 -26.41
C LEU A 65 -7.27 -0.68 -26.09
N LYS A 66 -6.38 -1.43 -26.76
CA LYS A 66 -4.92 -1.35 -26.54
C LYS A 66 -4.33 0.01 -26.93
N SER A 67 -4.87 0.63 -27.98
CA SER A 67 -4.40 1.93 -28.45
C SER A 67 -4.65 3.08 -27.46
N GLN A 68 -5.56 2.89 -26.50
CA GLN A 68 -5.97 3.93 -25.56
C GLN A 68 -4.83 4.39 -24.65
N LYS A 69 -4.91 5.66 -24.25
CA LYS A 69 -3.94 6.34 -23.36
C LYS A 69 -4.54 6.75 -22.01
N GLN A 70 -5.85 6.59 -21.83
CA GLN A 70 -6.55 6.92 -20.59
C GLN A 70 -7.48 5.76 -20.23
N LEU A 71 -7.52 5.40 -18.94
CA LEU A 71 -8.44 4.41 -18.39
C LEU A 71 -9.90 4.79 -18.66
N LYS A 72 -10.25 6.07 -18.58
CA LYS A 72 -11.58 6.58 -18.95
C LYS A 72 -11.98 6.29 -20.38
N CYS A 73 -11.03 6.39 -21.33
CA CYS A 73 -11.33 6.07 -22.72
C CYS A 73 -11.63 4.58 -22.88
N MET A 74 -10.79 3.73 -22.27
CA MET A 74 -11.00 2.29 -22.27
C MET A 74 -12.35 1.93 -21.64
N LYS A 75 -12.69 2.54 -20.50
CA LYS A 75 -13.98 2.33 -19.82
C LYS A 75 -15.17 2.71 -20.68
N LEU A 76 -15.15 3.89 -21.31
CA LEU A 76 -16.23 4.34 -22.21
C LEU A 76 -16.43 3.39 -23.41
N LEU A 77 -15.34 2.87 -23.98
CA LEU A 77 -15.39 1.92 -25.10
C LEU A 77 -15.97 0.57 -24.66
N LEU A 78 -15.59 0.10 -23.46
CA LEU A 78 -16.18 -1.09 -22.89
C LEU A 78 -17.68 -0.88 -22.65
N ASP A 79 -18.07 0.23 -22.02
CA ASP A 79 -19.46 0.50 -21.66
C ASP A 79 -20.40 0.60 -22.88
N ILE A 80 -19.91 1.09 -24.03
CA ILE A 80 -20.73 1.18 -25.25
C ILE A 80 -20.84 -0.13 -26.03
N ASP A 81 -19.85 -1.03 -25.91
CA ASP A 81 -19.84 -2.33 -26.59
C ASP A 81 -19.55 -3.45 -25.56
N PRO A 82 -20.60 -4.00 -24.91
CA PRO A 82 -20.49 -5.09 -23.95
C PRO A 82 -19.85 -6.36 -24.52
N GLU A 83 -20.00 -6.58 -25.83
CA GLU A 83 -19.52 -7.76 -26.55
C GLU A 83 -18.06 -7.64 -27.01
N THR A 84 -17.36 -6.57 -26.60
CA THR A 84 -15.94 -6.39 -26.92
C THR A 84 -15.12 -7.50 -26.28
N PRO A 85 -14.37 -8.30 -27.05
CA PRO A 85 -13.48 -9.31 -26.48
C PRO A 85 -12.40 -8.65 -25.62
N VAL A 86 -12.20 -9.17 -24.41
CA VAL A 86 -11.07 -8.78 -23.55
C VAL A 86 -9.96 -9.83 -23.69
N THR A 87 -8.73 -9.37 -23.83
CA THR A 87 -7.54 -10.23 -23.92
C THR A 87 -6.54 -9.88 -22.83
N LYS A 88 -5.55 -10.76 -22.62
CA LYS A 88 -4.45 -10.52 -21.66
C LYS A 88 -3.72 -9.21 -21.94
N GLU A 89 -3.52 -8.88 -23.20
CA GLU A 89 -2.84 -7.66 -23.63
C GLU A 89 -3.66 -6.40 -23.32
N VAL A 90 -4.99 -6.49 -23.31
CA VAL A 90 -5.86 -5.38 -22.88
C VAL A 90 -5.73 -5.15 -21.38
N VAL A 91 -5.71 -6.21 -20.57
CA VAL A 91 -5.47 -6.12 -19.11
C VAL A 91 -4.10 -5.53 -18.83
N PHE A 92 -3.06 -6.02 -19.49
CA PHE A 92 -1.70 -5.49 -19.37
C PHE A 92 -1.65 -4.01 -19.75
N ARG A 93 -2.34 -3.62 -20.82
CA ARG A 93 -2.44 -2.21 -21.22
C ARG A 93 -3.11 -1.35 -20.16
N ALA A 94 -4.18 -1.83 -19.52
CA ALA A 94 -4.84 -1.10 -18.44
C ALA A 94 -3.88 -0.84 -17.27
N LEU A 95 -3.12 -1.87 -16.87
CA LEU A 95 -2.07 -1.74 -15.85
C LEU A 95 -1.01 -0.70 -16.27
N GLU A 96 -0.51 -0.75 -17.50
CA GLU A 96 0.45 0.23 -18.02
C GLU A 96 -0.09 1.67 -17.97
N ILE A 97 -1.36 1.88 -18.35
CA ILE A 97 -1.97 3.21 -18.32
C ILE A 97 -2.11 3.68 -16.87
N GLY A 98 -2.53 2.81 -15.94
CA GLY A 98 -2.60 3.14 -14.51
C GLY A 98 -1.25 3.56 -13.93
N ASN A 99 -0.15 3.03 -14.47
CA ASN A 99 1.21 3.29 -14.02
C ASN A 99 1.80 4.64 -14.46
N ASP A 100 1.30 5.25 -15.55
CA ASP A 100 1.88 6.43 -16.22
C ASP A 100 1.51 7.77 -15.53
N PHE A 101 0.83 7.75 -14.38
CA PHE A 101 0.26 8.96 -13.77
C PHE A 101 1.10 9.59 -12.66
N ASP A 102 1.06 10.94 -12.61
CA ASP A 102 1.58 11.77 -11.52
C ASP A 102 0.91 11.36 -10.20
N ARG A 103 1.63 10.54 -9.43
CA ARG A 103 1.22 9.85 -8.19
C ARG A 103 0.73 10.78 -7.06
N ARG A 104 0.71 12.10 -7.29
CA ARG A 104 0.16 13.11 -6.38
C ARG A 104 -1.37 13.13 -6.34
N TYR A 105 -2.06 12.43 -7.24
CA TYR A 105 -3.52 12.39 -7.29
C TYR A 105 -4.07 10.96 -7.25
N ARG A 106 -4.32 10.43 -6.04
CA ARG A 106 -5.02 9.14 -5.78
C ARG A 106 -6.41 9.01 -6.44
N LYS A 107 -6.92 10.07 -7.07
CA LYS A 107 -8.19 10.11 -7.79
C LYS A 107 -8.30 9.08 -8.92
N HIS A 108 -7.17 8.60 -9.44
CA HIS A 108 -7.14 7.63 -10.55
C HIS A 108 -7.01 6.17 -10.10
N GLU A 109 -6.74 5.88 -8.82
CA GLU A 109 -6.68 4.51 -8.30
C GLU A 109 -8.04 3.80 -8.44
N GLN A 110 -9.12 4.53 -8.13
CA GLN A 110 -10.48 4.02 -8.33
C GLN A 110 -10.78 3.78 -9.82
N GLU A 111 -10.28 4.63 -10.72
CA GLU A 111 -10.49 4.47 -12.16
C GLU A 111 -9.76 3.23 -12.71
N GLY A 112 -8.54 2.95 -12.21
CA GLY A 112 -7.79 1.73 -12.54
C GLY A 112 -8.52 0.48 -12.06
N LYS A 113 -8.96 0.51 -10.81
CA LYS A 113 -9.78 -0.55 -10.20
C LYS A 113 -11.05 -0.84 -11.01
N ASP A 114 -11.86 0.17 -11.30
CA ASP A 114 -13.12 0.01 -12.03
C ASP A 114 -12.91 -0.60 -13.43
N VAL A 115 -11.83 -0.21 -14.10
CA VAL A 115 -11.47 -0.78 -15.41
C VAL A 115 -11.04 -2.23 -15.27
N LEU A 116 -10.12 -2.56 -14.36
CA LEU A 116 -9.66 -3.93 -14.17
C LEU A 116 -10.80 -4.87 -13.75
N GLU A 117 -11.67 -4.45 -12.83
CA GLU A 117 -12.88 -5.21 -12.46
C GLU A 117 -13.77 -5.44 -13.69
N THR A 118 -14.05 -4.40 -14.49
CA THR A 118 -14.84 -4.54 -15.73
C THR A 118 -14.20 -5.53 -16.71
N LEU A 119 -12.86 -5.55 -16.82
CA LEU A 119 -12.15 -6.45 -17.74
C LEU A 119 -12.27 -7.91 -17.30
N PHE A 120 -12.10 -8.20 -16.01
CA PHE A 120 -12.23 -9.55 -15.48
C PHE A 120 -13.69 -10.03 -15.42
N ASP A 121 -14.65 -9.16 -15.10
CA ASP A 121 -16.08 -9.50 -15.12
C ASP A 121 -16.55 -9.96 -16.50
N ARG A 122 -16.01 -9.36 -17.57
CA ARG A 122 -16.33 -9.72 -18.96
C ARG A 122 -15.61 -10.96 -19.46
N SER A 123 -14.48 -11.29 -18.86
CA SER A 123 -13.64 -12.40 -19.31
C SER A 123 -12.96 -13.04 -18.11
N PRO A 124 -13.73 -13.77 -17.27
CA PRO A 124 -13.24 -14.36 -16.03
C PRO A 124 -12.19 -15.45 -16.28
N ASP A 125 -12.17 -16.04 -17.48
CA ASP A 125 -11.21 -17.07 -17.87
C ASP A 125 -9.81 -16.52 -18.23
N ILE A 126 -9.61 -15.19 -18.17
CA ILE A 126 -8.29 -14.61 -18.39
C ILE A 126 -7.38 -14.99 -17.22
N ALA A 127 -6.52 -15.97 -17.46
CA ALA A 127 -5.48 -16.34 -16.52
C ALA A 127 -4.51 -15.17 -16.28
N VAL A 128 -4.41 -14.75 -15.02
CA VAL A 128 -3.42 -13.78 -14.55
C VAL A 128 -2.02 -14.37 -14.72
N THR A 129 -1.13 -13.60 -15.36
CA THR A 129 0.26 -14.01 -15.57
C THR A 129 1.20 -13.30 -14.61
N GLU A 130 2.40 -13.84 -14.46
CA GLU A 130 3.43 -13.23 -13.62
C GLU A 130 3.75 -11.80 -14.07
N GLU A 131 3.79 -11.54 -15.38
CA GLU A 131 4.05 -10.21 -15.93
C GLU A 131 2.97 -9.20 -15.54
N MET A 132 1.71 -9.63 -15.42
CA MET A 132 0.63 -8.76 -14.92
C MET A 132 0.84 -8.39 -13.46
N VAL A 133 1.20 -9.37 -12.62
CA VAL A 133 1.50 -9.15 -11.20
C VAL A 133 2.72 -8.23 -11.06
N GLN A 134 3.76 -8.45 -11.87
CA GLN A 134 4.93 -7.57 -11.95
C GLN A 134 4.61 -6.17 -12.50
N ALA A 135 3.50 -5.98 -13.22
CA ALA A 135 3.09 -4.68 -13.75
C ALA A 135 2.24 -3.87 -12.78
N ALA A 136 1.67 -4.48 -11.73
CA ALA A 136 0.93 -3.75 -10.71
C ALA A 136 1.84 -2.76 -9.96
N ARG A 137 1.38 -1.52 -9.80
CA ARG A 137 2.14 -0.45 -9.09
C ARG A 137 1.41 0.11 -7.88
N CYS A 138 0.20 -0.37 -7.60
CA CYS A 138 -0.57 -0.01 -6.42
C CYS A 138 -1.25 -1.22 -5.79
N ALA A 139 -1.71 -1.07 -4.55
CA ALA A 139 -2.36 -2.13 -3.81
C ALA A 139 -3.69 -2.59 -4.46
N ALA A 140 -4.49 -1.67 -4.98
CA ALA A 140 -5.78 -2.00 -5.59
C ALA A 140 -5.63 -2.93 -6.81
N ASP A 141 -4.72 -2.62 -7.72
CA ASP A 141 -4.44 -3.47 -8.88
C ASP A 141 -3.95 -4.85 -8.44
N MET A 142 -3.03 -4.89 -7.47
CA MET A 142 -2.49 -6.13 -6.91
C MET A 142 -3.60 -7.01 -6.32
N GLU A 143 -4.50 -6.44 -5.50
CA GLU A 143 -5.62 -7.19 -4.93
C GLU A 143 -6.55 -7.78 -5.99
N ILE A 144 -6.83 -7.06 -7.08
CA ILE A 144 -7.67 -7.55 -8.17
C ILE A 144 -6.98 -8.70 -8.90
N LEU A 145 -5.68 -8.57 -9.20
CA LEU A 145 -4.91 -9.62 -9.86
C LEU A 145 -4.84 -10.89 -8.99
N LEU A 146 -4.55 -10.74 -7.70
CA LEU A 146 -4.46 -11.89 -6.78
C LEU A 146 -5.80 -12.60 -6.59
N LYS A 147 -6.94 -11.91 -6.71
CA LYS A 147 -8.27 -12.55 -6.71
C LYS A 147 -8.52 -13.47 -7.91
N HIS A 148 -7.87 -13.17 -9.04
CA HIS A 148 -8.02 -13.93 -10.29
C HIS A 148 -6.81 -14.85 -10.56
N LEU A 149 -5.82 -14.85 -9.67
CA LEU A 149 -4.70 -15.79 -9.72
C LEU A 149 -5.14 -17.11 -9.08
N GLU A 150 -4.68 -18.24 -9.63
CA GLU A 150 -5.06 -19.55 -9.10
C GLU A 150 -4.61 -19.69 -7.63
N PRO A 151 -5.51 -20.09 -6.70
CA PRO A 151 -5.14 -20.26 -5.30
C PRO A 151 -3.95 -21.21 -5.12
N GLY A 152 -2.97 -20.79 -4.33
CA GLY A 152 -1.75 -21.57 -4.09
C GLY A 152 -0.66 -21.42 -5.17
N THR A 153 -0.87 -20.55 -6.16
CA THR A 153 0.21 -20.11 -7.06
C THR A 153 1.33 -19.50 -6.23
N ARG A 154 2.56 -20.00 -6.41
CA ARG A 154 3.73 -19.40 -5.75
C ARG A 154 4.14 -18.13 -6.48
N ILE A 155 4.44 -17.11 -5.70
CA ILE A 155 4.97 -15.85 -6.24
C ILE A 155 6.49 -15.99 -6.41
N SER A 156 6.99 -15.62 -7.60
CA SER A 156 8.41 -15.68 -7.89
C SER A 156 9.19 -14.62 -7.11
N THR A 157 10.48 -14.87 -6.91
CA THR A 157 11.40 -13.88 -6.32
C THR A 157 11.52 -12.62 -7.19
N ASP A 158 11.34 -12.75 -8.51
CA ASP A 158 11.45 -11.63 -9.45
C ASP A 158 10.26 -10.67 -9.30
N VAL A 159 9.05 -11.18 -9.06
CA VAL A 159 7.89 -10.37 -8.68
C VAL A 159 8.18 -9.61 -7.39
N VAL A 160 8.60 -10.31 -6.35
CA VAL A 160 8.87 -9.71 -5.04
C VAL A 160 9.94 -8.61 -5.17
N ALA A 161 11.02 -8.87 -5.92
CA ALA A 161 12.08 -7.89 -6.17
C ALA A 161 11.65 -6.71 -7.05
N ALA A 162 10.66 -6.88 -7.93
CA ALA A 162 10.08 -5.78 -8.70
C ALA A 162 9.23 -4.87 -7.80
N ILE A 163 8.40 -5.46 -6.93
CA ILE A 163 7.53 -4.72 -6.00
C ILE A 163 8.34 -4.01 -4.91
N SER A 164 9.44 -4.60 -4.41
CA SER A 164 10.28 -3.97 -3.38
C SER A 164 10.94 -2.66 -3.82
N LYS A 165 11.08 -2.45 -5.14
CA LYS A 165 11.69 -1.26 -5.76
C LYS A 165 10.69 -0.15 -6.05
N LEU A 166 9.42 -0.32 -5.71
CA LEU A 166 8.42 0.72 -5.91
C LEU A 166 8.65 1.89 -4.93
N GLY A 167 8.94 3.07 -5.49
CA GLY A 167 9.17 4.28 -4.68
C GLY A 167 7.90 4.90 -4.08
N LEU A 168 8.10 5.89 -3.21
CA LEU A 168 7.05 6.74 -2.58
C LEU A 168 6.06 5.97 -1.68
N GLY A 169 6.53 4.93 -1.01
CA GLY A 169 5.69 4.12 -0.11
C GLY A 169 4.79 3.10 -0.81
N GLU A 170 4.81 2.99 -2.14
CA GLU A 170 3.98 1.99 -2.85
C GLU A 170 4.49 0.55 -2.65
N ALA A 171 5.79 0.36 -2.39
CA ALA A 171 6.34 -0.96 -2.15
C ALA A 171 5.62 -1.68 -1.01
N TYR A 172 5.42 -1.04 0.14
CA TYR A 172 4.80 -1.72 1.28
C TYR A 172 3.29 -1.94 1.10
N LEU A 173 2.59 -0.98 0.49
CA LEU A 173 1.15 -1.08 0.19
C LEU A 173 0.87 -2.21 -0.79
N THR A 174 1.69 -2.33 -1.82
CA THR A 174 1.55 -3.35 -2.87
C THR A 174 2.08 -4.72 -2.41
N MET A 175 3.13 -4.76 -1.58
CA MET A 175 3.69 -6.00 -1.04
C MET A 175 2.74 -6.68 -0.04
N ARG A 176 2.03 -5.91 0.79
CA ARG A 176 1.14 -6.45 1.84
C ARG A 176 0.09 -7.47 1.32
N PRO A 177 -0.71 -7.19 0.28
CA PRO A 177 -1.65 -8.18 -0.25
C PRO A 177 -0.94 -9.39 -0.87
N LEU A 178 0.25 -9.19 -1.45
CA LEU A 178 1.04 -10.26 -2.04
C LEU A 178 1.59 -11.25 -0.99
N LEU A 179 2.05 -10.75 0.16
CA LEU A 179 2.44 -11.57 1.31
C LEU A 179 1.28 -12.36 1.93
N LYS A 180 0.08 -11.76 1.97
CA LYS A 180 -1.14 -12.45 2.43
C LYS A 180 -1.55 -13.57 1.50
N PHE A 181 -1.37 -13.37 0.19
CA PHE A 181 -1.69 -14.37 -0.82
C PHE A 181 -0.70 -15.54 -0.79
N ASP A 182 0.60 -15.26 -0.66
CA ASP A 182 1.65 -16.28 -0.56
C ASP A 182 2.45 -16.13 0.75
N PRO A 183 2.02 -16.81 1.83
CA PRO A 183 2.73 -16.83 3.11
C PRO A 183 4.13 -17.44 3.04
N SER A 184 4.50 -18.13 1.95
CA SER A 184 5.80 -18.78 1.81
C SER A 184 6.91 -17.82 1.38
N ILE A 185 6.55 -16.60 0.94
CA ILE A 185 7.52 -15.57 0.57
C ILE A 185 8.43 -15.27 1.75
N ARG A 186 9.73 -15.26 1.50
CA ARG A 186 10.74 -14.81 2.47
C ARG A 186 11.34 -13.51 1.99
N LEU A 187 11.21 -12.47 2.81
CA LEU A 187 11.84 -11.19 2.57
C LEU A 187 13.19 -11.17 3.27
N ASP A 188 14.26 -11.03 2.51
CA ASP A 188 15.58 -10.92 3.10
C ASP A 188 15.79 -9.53 3.76
N PRO A 189 16.72 -9.42 4.72
CA PRO A 189 16.96 -8.16 5.42
C PRO A 189 17.37 -6.99 4.51
N LYS A 190 18.04 -7.24 3.37
CA LYS A 190 18.45 -6.18 2.44
C LYS A 190 17.26 -5.61 1.69
N MET A 191 16.34 -6.47 1.28
CA MET A 191 15.09 -6.07 0.64
C MET A 191 14.20 -5.28 1.61
N ALA A 192 14.10 -5.74 2.85
CA ALA A 192 13.38 -5.01 3.89
C ALA A 192 13.97 -3.62 4.16
N LEU A 193 15.30 -3.53 4.28
CA LEU A 193 16.01 -2.25 4.45
C LEU A 193 15.75 -1.30 3.27
N GLN A 194 15.77 -1.82 2.04
CA GLN A 194 15.44 -1.06 0.84
C GLN A 194 14.02 -0.48 0.92
N MET A 195 13.04 -1.30 1.32
CA MET A 195 11.65 -0.88 1.44
C MET A 195 11.46 0.18 2.53
N ILE A 196 12.14 0.04 3.68
CA ILE A 196 12.17 1.06 4.73
C ILE A 196 12.68 2.40 4.17
N GLY A 197 13.67 2.37 3.27
CA GLY A 197 14.28 3.58 2.71
C GLY A 197 13.36 4.38 1.78
N TYR A 198 12.38 3.71 1.15
CA TYR A 198 11.46 4.32 0.20
C TYR A 198 10.06 4.60 0.75
N GLY A 199 9.77 4.16 1.98
CA GLY A 199 8.43 4.20 2.56
C GLY A 199 8.38 4.80 3.95
N ASN A 200 7.22 4.67 4.58
CA ASN A 200 7.09 4.89 6.03
C ASN A 200 7.70 3.67 6.73
N GLY A 201 8.87 3.83 7.33
CA GLY A 201 9.64 2.75 7.94
C GLY A 201 8.87 1.95 9.01
N ILE A 202 7.99 2.60 9.78
CA ILE A 202 7.16 1.93 10.79
C ILE A 202 6.14 1.01 10.12
N ASN A 203 5.43 1.49 9.10
CA ASN A 203 4.44 0.69 8.37
C ASN A 203 5.09 -0.49 7.63
N VAL A 204 6.30 -0.28 7.10
CA VAL A 204 7.10 -1.35 6.49
C VAL A 204 7.45 -2.38 7.55
N LEU A 205 8.00 -1.96 8.70
CA LEU A 205 8.37 -2.86 9.79
C LEU A 205 7.17 -3.65 10.31
N GLU A 206 6.04 -3.00 10.55
CA GLU A 206 4.83 -3.69 11.00
C GLU A 206 4.40 -4.76 9.98
N MET A 207 4.41 -4.45 8.68
CA MET A 207 4.05 -5.40 7.64
C MET A 207 5.03 -6.60 7.58
N LEU A 208 6.32 -6.34 7.76
CA LEU A 208 7.34 -7.39 7.80
C LEU A 208 7.14 -8.33 9.00
N LEU A 209 6.92 -7.77 10.19
CA LEU A 209 6.73 -8.54 11.42
C LEU A 209 5.37 -9.25 11.49
N GLU A 210 4.34 -8.69 10.85
CA GLU A 210 3.05 -9.36 10.68
C GLU A 210 3.18 -10.62 9.82
N HIS A 211 4.03 -10.57 8.79
CA HIS A 211 4.28 -11.69 7.89
C HIS A 211 5.27 -12.72 8.48
N ASP A 212 6.35 -12.24 9.08
CA ASP A 212 7.37 -13.06 9.74
C ASP A 212 7.79 -12.45 11.08
N PRO A 213 7.14 -12.84 12.20
CA PRO A 213 7.48 -12.33 13.53
C PRO A 213 8.91 -12.66 13.97
N SER A 214 9.57 -13.63 13.32
CA SER A 214 10.96 -14.01 13.63
C SER A 214 12.00 -13.19 12.85
N MET A 215 11.56 -12.27 11.98
CA MET A 215 12.46 -11.46 11.17
C MET A 215 13.38 -10.61 12.07
N PRO A 216 14.71 -10.70 11.90
CA PRO A 216 15.63 -9.93 12.71
C PRO A 216 15.54 -8.44 12.35
N VAL A 217 15.31 -7.61 13.36
CA VAL A 217 15.46 -6.16 13.24
C VAL A 217 16.93 -5.82 13.48
N THR A 218 17.65 -5.53 12.40
CA THR A 218 19.07 -5.18 12.47
C THR A 218 19.25 -3.74 13.00
N GLU A 219 20.46 -3.42 13.49
CA GLU A 219 20.85 -2.05 13.83
C GLU A 219 20.51 -1.09 12.68
N GLU A 220 20.86 -1.45 11.44
CA GLU A 220 20.68 -0.59 10.27
C GLU A 220 19.20 -0.32 9.98
N MET A 221 18.34 -1.34 10.06
CA MET A 221 16.89 -1.17 9.90
C MET A 221 16.32 -0.28 11.00
N PHE A 222 16.69 -0.53 12.26
CA PHE A 222 16.23 0.29 13.38
C PHE A 222 16.64 1.75 13.23
N LEU A 223 17.93 2.02 13.00
CA LEU A 223 18.45 3.38 12.87
C LEU A 223 17.80 4.12 11.68
N GLN A 224 17.54 3.42 10.58
CA GLN A 224 16.90 4.01 9.42
C GLN A 224 15.43 4.37 9.69
N ILE A 225 14.66 3.49 10.36
CA ILE A 225 13.28 3.80 10.75
C ILE A 225 13.27 4.92 11.79
N PHE A 226 14.13 4.83 12.80
CA PHE A 226 14.22 5.82 13.87
C PHE A 226 14.60 7.19 13.32
N GLY A 227 15.54 7.27 12.37
CA GLY A 227 15.89 8.51 11.67
C GLY A 227 14.75 9.14 10.87
N GLN A 228 13.71 8.36 10.51
CA GLN A 228 12.49 8.86 9.88
C GLN A 228 11.43 9.29 10.90
N THR A 229 11.58 8.96 12.19
CA THR A 229 10.67 9.38 13.26
C THR A 229 10.90 10.84 13.61
N LEU A 230 10.12 11.73 12.99
CA LEU A 230 10.26 13.19 13.17
C LEU A 230 9.46 13.70 14.38
N ARG A 231 8.54 12.90 14.92
CA ARG A 231 7.67 13.24 16.04
C ARG A 231 7.80 12.23 17.17
N GLU A 232 7.56 12.69 18.40
CA GLU A 232 7.49 11.83 19.59
C GLU A 232 6.47 10.69 19.42
N SER A 233 5.33 10.97 18.77
CA SER A 233 4.30 9.97 18.46
C SER A 233 4.81 8.81 17.63
N ASP A 234 5.70 9.09 16.68
CA ASP A 234 6.19 8.10 15.71
C ASP A 234 7.20 7.16 16.40
N GLY A 235 8.04 7.70 17.28
CA GLY A 235 8.95 6.87 18.07
C GLY A 235 8.22 6.02 19.11
N LYS A 236 7.12 6.52 19.70
CA LYS A 236 6.21 5.67 20.48
C LYS A 236 5.63 4.56 19.59
N GLU A 237 5.06 4.89 18.45
CA GLU A 237 4.48 3.92 17.52
C GLU A 237 5.48 2.82 17.12
N LEU A 238 6.74 3.18 16.83
CA LEU A 238 7.81 2.22 16.57
C LEU A 238 8.03 1.25 17.72
N ALA A 239 8.16 1.77 18.96
CA ALA A 239 8.32 0.91 20.14
C ALA A 239 7.10 0.00 20.34
N ASP A 240 5.89 0.50 20.08
CA ASP A 240 4.64 -0.24 20.21
C ASP A 240 4.57 -1.40 19.21
N VAL A 241 4.97 -1.17 17.95
CA VAL A 241 5.05 -2.22 16.92
C VAL A 241 6.05 -3.30 17.33
N MET A 242 7.25 -2.93 17.78
CA MET A 242 8.26 -3.91 18.20
C MET A 242 7.78 -4.75 19.40
N HIS A 243 7.11 -4.12 20.38
CA HIS A 243 6.50 -4.84 21.51
C HIS A 243 5.38 -5.78 21.07
N LYS A 244 4.50 -5.32 20.17
CA LYS A 244 3.35 -6.09 19.67
C LYS A 244 3.78 -7.44 19.09
N TYR A 245 4.93 -7.49 18.40
CA TYR A 245 5.46 -8.70 17.78
C TYR A 245 6.58 -9.37 18.59
N GLY A 246 6.84 -8.92 19.83
CA GLY A 246 7.86 -9.51 20.70
C GLY A 246 9.28 -9.39 20.14
N THR A 247 9.54 -8.37 19.32
CA THR A 247 10.82 -8.19 18.64
C THR A 247 11.84 -7.54 19.58
N SER A 248 12.99 -8.16 19.72
CA SER A 248 14.09 -7.64 20.52
C SER A 248 15.14 -6.93 19.66
N LEU A 249 15.82 -5.94 20.23
CA LEU A 249 16.87 -5.15 19.60
C LEU A 249 18.20 -5.39 20.30
N VAL A 250 19.27 -5.51 19.52
CA VAL A 250 20.64 -5.47 20.06
C VAL A 250 20.99 -4.01 20.33
N PHE A 251 21.26 -3.69 21.59
CA PHE A 251 21.58 -2.34 22.02
C PHE A 251 23.06 -2.07 21.82
N THR A 252 23.43 -1.68 20.61
CA THR A 252 24.77 -1.16 20.31
C THR A 252 24.94 0.25 20.87
N ASP A 253 26.19 0.72 20.95
CA ASP A 253 26.49 2.09 21.38
C ASP A 253 25.71 3.13 20.57
N LYS A 254 25.58 2.93 19.25
CA LYS A 254 24.84 3.84 18.36
C LYS A 254 23.34 3.84 18.65
N VAL A 255 22.74 2.66 18.83
CA VAL A 255 21.31 2.54 19.15
C VAL A 255 21.01 3.24 20.47
N ARG A 256 21.85 3.03 21.49
CA ARG A 256 21.73 3.72 22.79
C ARG A 256 21.84 5.23 22.64
N GLU A 257 22.84 5.70 21.91
CA GLU A 257 23.08 7.13 21.69
C GLU A 257 21.89 7.82 21.02
N VAL A 258 21.31 7.24 19.95
CA VAL A 258 20.17 7.87 19.26
C VAL A 258 18.90 7.92 20.12
N ILE A 259 18.61 6.87 20.90
CA ILE A 259 17.46 6.83 21.81
C ILE A 259 17.65 7.84 22.94
N ASP A 260 18.84 7.86 23.55
CA ASP A 260 19.16 8.75 24.66
C ASP A 260 19.16 10.22 24.24
N HIS A 261 19.67 10.50 23.04
CA HIS A 261 19.64 11.83 22.46
C HIS A 261 18.21 12.29 22.13
N ALA A 262 17.37 11.40 21.59
CA ALA A 262 15.99 11.74 21.22
C ALA A 262 15.08 11.98 22.44
N TYR A 263 15.32 11.31 23.57
CA TYR A 263 14.43 11.32 24.73
C TYR A 263 15.15 11.76 26.02
N GLN A 264 15.69 12.97 25.99
CA GLN A 264 16.37 13.57 27.15
C GLN A 264 15.38 14.17 28.17
N ASN A 265 14.17 14.51 27.74
CA ASN A 265 13.20 15.22 28.57
C ASN A 265 12.42 14.25 29.46
N LYS A 266 12.03 14.71 30.65
CA LYS A 266 11.23 13.90 31.59
C LYS A 266 9.86 13.48 31.05
N SER A 267 9.25 14.28 30.16
CA SER A 267 7.97 13.95 29.51
C SER A 267 8.06 12.73 28.59
N GLU A 268 9.25 12.45 28.07
CA GLU A 268 9.52 11.37 27.10
C GLU A 268 10.13 10.12 27.77
N ALA A 269 10.36 10.16 29.09
CA ALA A 269 11.00 9.09 29.84
C ALA A 269 10.26 7.74 29.72
N ALA A 270 8.94 7.78 29.53
CA ALA A 270 8.13 6.58 29.31
C ALA A 270 8.47 5.89 27.97
N ILE A 271 8.68 6.66 26.90
CA ILE A 271 9.02 6.14 25.57
C ILE A 271 10.44 5.57 25.60
N LYS A 272 11.38 6.31 26.19
CA LYS A 272 12.74 5.80 26.44
C LYS A 272 12.73 4.48 27.18
N LYS A 273 12.05 4.40 28.34
CA LYS A 273 11.94 3.15 29.10
C LYS A 273 11.35 2.00 28.26
N ARG A 274 10.38 2.31 27.40
CA ARG A 274 9.77 1.33 26.50
C ARG A 274 10.75 0.78 25.46
N PHE A 275 11.60 1.62 24.88
CA PHE A 275 12.68 1.13 24.01
C PHE A 275 13.66 0.24 24.77
N TYR A 276 14.14 0.66 25.95
CA TYR A 276 15.09 -0.13 26.74
C TYR A 276 14.53 -1.50 27.15
N SER A 277 13.21 -1.65 27.28
CA SER A 277 12.59 -2.96 27.54
C SER A 277 12.60 -3.91 26.33
N LEU A 278 12.92 -3.44 25.12
CA LEU A 278 13.10 -4.28 23.93
C LEU A 278 14.53 -4.87 23.83
N ARG A 279 15.40 -4.57 24.79
CA ARG A 279 16.80 -4.97 24.76
C ARG A 279 16.97 -6.49 24.89
N MET A 280 17.65 -7.11 23.93
CA MET A 280 18.01 -8.54 23.96
C MET A 280 19.27 -8.80 24.80
N THR A 281 20.36 -8.10 24.46
CA THR A 281 21.71 -8.21 25.05
C THR A 281 22.48 -6.90 24.76
N ASP A 282 23.47 -6.55 25.59
CA ASP A 282 24.47 -5.53 25.19
C ASP A 282 25.49 -6.13 24.20
N GLU A 283 26.20 -5.29 23.42
CA GLU A 283 27.28 -5.71 22.50
C GLU A 283 28.30 -6.65 23.15
N ASP A 284 28.46 -6.58 24.47
CA ASP A 284 29.35 -7.43 25.27
C ASP A 284 28.78 -8.82 25.64
N GLY A 285 27.59 -9.18 25.13
CA GLY A 285 26.95 -10.47 25.41
C GLY A 285 26.37 -10.60 26.82
N ILE A 286 26.17 -9.47 27.52
CA ILE A 286 25.58 -9.44 28.86
C ILE A 286 24.05 -9.43 28.73
N GLU A 287 23.43 -10.55 29.10
CA GLU A 287 21.97 -10.67 29.26
C GLU A 287 21.45 -9.66 30.30
N PRO A 288 20.26 -9.09 30.12
CA PRO A 288 19.67 -8.18 31.09
C PRO A 288 19.44 -8.90 32.42
N VAL A 289 19.98 -8.33 33.50
CA VAL A 289 19.68 -8.77 34.87
C VAL A 289 18.19 -8.57 35.09
N GLY A 290 17.44 -9.67 35.16
CA GLY A 290 16.04 -9.64 35.56
C GLY A 290 15.94 -9.01 36.95
N GLU A 291 15.19 -7.91 37.07
CA GLU A 291 14.75 -7.43 38.37
C GLU A 291 13.80 -8.47 38.96
N SER A 292 14.37 -9.44 39.68
CA SER A 292 13.62 -10.30 40.58
C SER A 292 13.05 -9.43 41.70
N MET A 293 11.73 -9.26 41.71
CA MET A 293 11.00 -8.79 42.89
C MET A 293 11.15 -9.85 43.98
N ASP A 294 12.17 -9.68 44.83
CA ASP A 294 12.31 -10.39 46.10
C ASP A 294 11.30 -9.81 47.09
N GLU A 295 10.09 -10.38 47.10
CA GLU A 295 9.11 -10.16 48.17
C GLU A 295 9.52 -11.00 49.40
N LYS A 296 10.47 -10.48 50.19
CA LYS A 296 10.78 -11.04 51.52
C LYS A 296 9.74 -10.57 52.53
N THR A 297 8.70 -11.37 52.73
CA THR A 297 7.88 -11.32 53.95
C THR A 297 8.67 -11.92 55.12
N PRO A 298 8.86 -11.23 56.27
CA PRO A 298 9.44 -11.86 57.43
C PRO A 298 8.36 -12.50 58.31
N GLU A 299 8.54 -13.79 58.58
CA GLU A 299 7.85 -14.53 59.65
C GLU A 299 8.13 -13.90 61.02
N LYS A 300 7.07 -13.68 61.80
CA LYS A 300 7.14 -13.60 63.26
C LYS A 300 6.07 -14.49 63.86
N SER A 301 6.52 -15.54 64.54
CA SER A 301 5.75 -16.37 65.45
C SER A 301 5.97 -15.95 66.91
N VAL A 302 5.04 -16.38 67.78
CA VAL A 302 4.95 -16.24 69.26
C VAL A 302 4.32 -14.91 69.74
N GLY A 303 3.27 -14.86 70.56
CA GLY A 303 2.45 -15.85 71.25
C GLY A 303 1.45 -15.13 72.20
N ARG A 304 0.20 -15.64 72.24
CA ARG A 304 -0.88 -15.52 73.26
C ARG A 304 -0.72 -14.60 74.50
N SER A 305 -1.73 -13.73 74.76
CA SER A 305 -2.83 -13.93 75.76
C SER A 305 -3.53 -12.62 76.20
N GLN A 306 -4.87 -12.70 76.37
CA GLN A 306 -5.75 -12.02 77.35
C GLN A 306 -5.96 -10.49 77.24
N SER A 307 -7.13 -10.05 76.77
CA SER A 307 -8.37 -9.67 77.52
C SER A 307 -8.31 -8.27 78.13
N ASP A 308 -9.12 -7.32 77.66
CA ASP A 308 -10.31 -6.86 78.41
C ASP A 308 -11.17 -5.86 77.62
N SER A 309 -12.42 -5.82 78.06
CA SER A 309 -13.58 -4.97 77.74
C SER A 309 -13.39 -3.46 77.51
N GLY A 310 -14.36 -2.83 76.82
CA GLY A 310 -14.75 -1.45 77.12
C GLY A 310 -15.34 -0.62 75.97
N ASP A 311 -16.66 -0.71 75.82
CA ASP A 311 -17.68 0.32 75.49
C ASP A 311 -17.37 1.70 74.87
N ASN A 312 -18.41 2.13 74.12
CA ASN A 312 -18.88 3.50 73.82
C ASN A 312 -18.17 4.29 72.70
N ALA A 313 -18.81 5.21 71.97
CA ALA A 313 -20.19 5.55 71.61
C ALA A 313 -20.07 6.82 70.73
N TYR A 314 -20.95 6.95 69.73
CA TYR A 314 -21.48 8.17 69.07
C TYR A 314 -20.66 9.47 68.91
N GLU A 315 -20.63 9.99 67.66
CA GLU A 315 -20.91 11.39 67.21
C GLU A 315 -20.52 11.44 65.70
N ILE A 316 -21.44 11.41 64.71
CA ILE A 316 -22.25 12.50 64.13
C ILE A 316 -21.64 13.90 64.32
N ILE A 317 -21.18 14.55 63.24
CA ILE A 317 -21.57 15.92 62.80
C ILE A 317 -21.28 16.05 61.28
N ASP A 318 -22.32 16.47 60.53
CA ASP A 318 -22.34 16.96 59.13
C ASP A 318 -22.02 18.47 59.05
N GLU A 319 -21.89 19.00 57.82
CA GLU A 319 -21.80 20.42 57.38
C GLU A 319 -20.35 20.97 57.28
N ASP A 320 -19.87 21.53 56.16
CA ASP A 320 -20.48 22.19 54.98
C ASP A 320 -19.85 21.73 53.64
#